data_AF-A0A7S9GXJ2-F1
#
_entry.id   AF-A0A7S9GXJ2-F1
#
_cell.length_a   1.000
_cell.length_b   1.000
_cell.length_c   1.000
_cell.angle_alpha   90.00
_cell.angle_beta   90.00
_cell.angle_gamma   90.00
#
_symmetry.space_group_name_H-M   'P 1'
#
loop_
_entity.id
_entity.type
_entity.pdbx_description
1 polymer ?
#
loop_
_entity_poly.entity_id
_entity_poly.type
_entity_poly.pdbx_seq_one_letter_code
_entity_poly.pdbx_strand_id
1 'polypeptide(L)'
;MRLRTALVAALLLVPTAALAAPGIVTVSTGLRAGPGSGFPLVDRIPEGARVNIHGCLRGNAWCDVSFSDDRGWVSSQYLEYLYRNHYVYLPDYVDEVDVPVVPFVLSSYWSSYYEARPWYRRHAYWNNYWSSHERLATRMTIDPHAARIGRAATRDASIALERNGANAKGGAAISGRDAATARHDAAIAKRDAAVAADRSRVGRNDRVVNERANVQNHSPRDAQARMMHDRAASRTAAHVQPMARVHEAPRVSAAPGTRPTMPHLAQPNVSHGSPMNAHAQMPAPRAAAPAMPHPGGGGGAPHINAAPHGGGAPAGGPGDHQKR
;
A
#
# COMPACT_ATOMS: atom_id res chain seq x y z
N MET A 1 11.90 -54.74 38.33
CA MET A 1 11.99 -54.42 36.90
C MET A 1 10.93 -53.38 36.55
N ARG A 2 11.37 -52.23 36.01
CA ARG A 2 10.66 -51.26 35.14
C ARG A 2 9.26 -50.75 35.53
N LEU A 3 9.23 -49.67 36.31
CA LEU A 3 8.15 -48.65 36.27
C LEU A 3 8.80 -47.30 35.96
N ARG A 4 9.04 -47.04 34.67
CA ARG A 4 9.45 -45.74 34.15
C ARG A 4 8.78 -45.60 32.78
N THR A 5 7.74 -44.77 32.72
CA THR A 5 7.29 -43.91 31.59
C THR A 5 5.78 -43.67 31.72
N ALA A 6 5.38 -42.77 32.62
CA ALA A 6 4.14 -42.02 32.46
C ALA A 6 4.55 -40.62 31.98
N LEU A 7 4.87 -40.54 30.69
CA LEU A 7 5.34 -39.32 30.04
C LEU A 7 4.20 -38.80 29.17
N VAL A 8 3.51 -37.78 29.70
CA VAL A 8 2.99 -36.61 28.99
C VAL A 8 2.47 -36.89 27.57
N ALA A 9 1.20 -37.27 27.44
CA ALA A 9 0.44 -37.25 26.19
C ALA A 9 -0.59 -36.11 26.19
N ALA A 10 -0.15 -34.90 26.55
CA ALA A 10 -0.99 -33.70 26.57
C ALA A 10 -0.38 -32.55 25.71
N LEU A 11 0.31 -32.90 24.61
CA LEU A 11 0.84 -31.92 23.67
C LEU A 11 0.02 -31.92 22.37
N LEU A 12 -0.58 -30.76 22.10
CA LEU A 12 -0.92 -30.20 20.79
C LEU A 12 -2.25 -30.66 20.13
N LEU A 13 -3.39 -30.38 20.77
CA LEU A 13 -4.49 -29.80 20.00
C LEU A 13 -4.20 -28.31 19.80
N VAL A 14 -3.37 -27.98 18.81
CA VAL A 14 -3.36 -26.61 18.29
C VAL A 14 -4.69 -26.46 17.53
N PRO A 15 -5.60 -25.56 17.93
CA PRO A 15 -6.75 -25.27 17.11
C PRO A 15 -6.22 -24.72 15.79
N THR A 16 -6.43 -25.44 14.70
CA THR A 16 -6.27 -24.88 13.36
C THR A 16 -7.29 -23.76 13.26
N ALA A 17 -6.83 -22.51 13.42
CA ALA A 17 -7.63 -21.36 13.08
C ALA A 17 -8.05 -21.56 11.62
N ALA A 18 -9.35 -21.68 11.37
CA ALA A 18 -9.88 -21.75 10.01
C ALA A 18 -9.44 -20.47 9.31
N LEU A 19 -8.46 -20.58 8.42
CA LEU A 19 -7.92 -19.44 7.71
C LEU A 19 -8.96 -18.99 6.68
N ALA A 20 -9.58 -17.85 6.95
CA ALA A 20 -10.43 -17.20 5.98
C ALA A 20 -9.56 -16.46 4.97
N ALA A 21 -9.75 -16.76 3.68
CA ALA A 21 -9.03 -16.09 2.61
C ALA A 21 -9.80 -14.86 2.10
N PRO A 22 -9.12 -13.76 1.75
CA PRO A 22 -9.78 -12.63 1.10
C PRO A 22 -10.37 -13.01 -0.26
N GLY A 23 -11.53 -12.46 -0.58
CA GLY A 23 -12.19 -12.59 -1.87
C GLY A 23 -12.88 -11.30 -2.30
N ILE A 24 -13.31 -11.26 -3.55
CA ILE A 24 -14.06 -10.15 -4.15
C ILE A 24 -15.33 -10.68 -4.80
N VAL A 25 -16.44 -9.96 -4.64
CA VAL A 25 -17.70 -10.26 -5.32
C VAL A 25 -17.71 -9.63 -6.71
N THR A 26 -17.92 -10.43 -7.75
CA THR A 26 -17.84 -9.98 -9.16
C THR A 26 -19.13 -9.34 -9.67
N VAL A 27 -20.27 -9.62 -9.04
CA VAL A 27 -21.57 -9.03 -9.35
C VAL A 27 -22.38 -8.91 -8.08
N SER A 28 -23.24 -7.90 -7.99
CA SER A 28 -24.11 -7.72 -6.82
C SER A 28 -24.94 -8.98 -6.54
N THR A 29 -24.80 -9.54 -5.34
CA THR A 29 -25.36 -10.84 -4.99
C THR A 29 -25.92 -10.85 -3.56
N GLY A 30 -26.65 -11.91 -3.23
CA GLY A 30 -27.25 -12.07 -1.91
C GLY A 30 -26.38 -12.93 -1.00
N LEU A 31 -26.10 -12.45 0.21
CA LEU A 31 -25.59 -13.28 1.30
C LEU A 31 -26.76 -14.08 1.87
N ARG A 32 -26.65 -15.41 1.92
CA ARG A 32 -27.76 -16.30 2.29
C ARG A 32 -27.50 -17.04 3.58
N ALA A 33 -28.57 -17.40 4.28
CA ALA A 33 -28.48 -18.14 5.54
C ALA A 33 -28.05 -19.61 5.39
N GLY A 34 -27.89 -20.10 4.15
CA GLY A 34 -27.46 -21.45 3.84
C GLY A 34 -27.10 -21.61 2.36
N PRO A 35 -26.46 -22.73 1.98
CA PRO A 35 -26.03 -23.00 0.61
C PRO A 35 -27.25 -23.36 -0.25
N GLY A 36 -27.77 -22.38 -0.99
CA GLY A 36 -28.91 -22.56 -1.88
C GLY A 36 -29.72 -21.28 -2.08
N SER A 37 -30.28 -21.10 -3.27
CA SER A 37 -31.04 -19.90 -3.63
C SER A 37 -32.38 -19.76 -2.90
N GLY A 38 -32.92 -20.83 -2.32
CA GLY A 38 -34.16 -20.78 -1.54
C GLY A 38 -33.97 -20.40 -0.07
N PHE A 39 -32.72 -20.37 0.44
CA PHE A 39 -32.47 -19.89 1.80
C PHE A 39 -32.74 -18.38 1.92
N PRO A 40 -33.15 -17.90 3.10
CA PRO A 40 -33.37 -16.48 3.36
C PRO A 40 -32.14 -15.63 3.05
N LEU A 41 -32.38 -14.42 2.57
CA LEU A 41 -31.34 -13.40 2.48
C LEU A 41 -30.98 -12.90 3.88
N VAL A 42 -29.68 -12.86 4.14
CA VAL A 42 -29.05 -12.26 5.31
C VAL A 42 -28.77 -10.80 5.00
N ASP A 43 -28.11 -10.54 3.88
CA ASP A 43 -27.78 -9.20 3.39
C ASP A 43 -27.59 -9.21 1.86
N ARG A 44 -27.37 -8.04 1.26
CA ARG A 44 -26.98 -7.86 -0.15
C ARG A 44 -25.55 -7.33 -0.22
N ILE A 45 -24.71 -8.08 -0.93
CA ILE A 45 -23.30 -7.72 -1.15
C ILE A 45 -23.19 -7.02 -2.50
N PRO A 46 -22.69 -5.77 -2.55
CA PRO A 46 -22.49 -5.07 -3.81
C PRO A 46 -21.32 -5.65 -4.61
N GLU A 47 -21.32 -5.40 -5.92
CA GLU A 47 -20.20 -5.70 -6.79
C GLU A 47 -18.92 -5.00 -6.33
N GLY A 48 -17.77 -5.68 -6.46
CA GLY A 48 -16.46 -5.19 -6.04
C GLY A 48 -16.24 -5.25 -4.52
N ALA A 49 -17.25 -5.64 -3.74
CA ALA A 49 -17.11 -5.78 -2.30
C ALA A 49 -16.09 -6.85 -1.93
N ARG A 50 -15.29 -6.55 -0.90
CA ARG A 50 -14.37 -7.52 -0.29
C ARG A 50 -15.13 -8.38 0.70
N VAL A 51 -14.85 -9.68 0.65
CA VAL A 51 -15.39 -10.68 1.57
C VAL A 51 -14.26 -11.55 2.11
N ASN A 52 -14.50 -12.25 3.20
CA ASN A 52 -13.61 -13.30 3.67
C ASN A 52 -14.27 -14.65 3.42
N ILE A 53 -13.63 -15.51 2.63
CA ILE A 53 -14.07 -16.84 2.26
C ILE A 53 -13.49 -17.83 3.27
N HIS A 54 -14.35 -18.47 4.05
CA HIS A 54 -13.96 -19.41 5.09
C HIS A 54 -13.85 -20.84 4.58
N GLY A 55 -14.50 -21.11 3.45
CA GLY A 55 -14.46 -22.38 2.76
C GLY A 55 -15.66 -22.54 1.85
N CYS A 56 -15.65 -23.60 1.05
CA CYS A 56 -16.75 -23.94 0.16
C CYS A 56 -17.39 -25.27 0.52
N LEU A 57 -18.68 -25.41 0.20
CA LEU A 57 -19.37 -26.68 0.30
C LEU A 57 -18.72 -27.67 -0.68
N ARG A 58 -18.82 -28.97 -0.41
CA ARG A 58 -18.43 -30.00 -1.37
C ARG A 58 -19.12 -29.76 -2.73
N GLY A 59 -18.34 -29.84 -3.80
CA GLY A 59 -18.79 -29.49 -5.16
C GLY A 59 -18.69 -27.99 -5.48
N ASN A 60 -18.20 -27.20 -4.53
CA ASN A 60 -17.74 -25.82 -4.68
C ASN A 60 -18.77 -24.80 -5.20
N ALA A 61 -20.05 -25.15 -5.28
CA ALA A 61 -21.08 -24.25 -5.83
C ALA A 61 -21.47 -23.09 -4.89
N TRP A 62 -21.23 -23.28 -3.59
CA TRP A 62 -21.52 -22.32 -2.54
C TRP A 62 -20.35 -22.22 -1.59
N CYS A 63 -20.01 -21.00 -1.18
CA CYS A 63 -18.96 -20.73 -0.22
C CYS A 63 -19.50 -19.95 0.97
N ASP A 64 -19.02 -20.34 2.15
CA ASP A 64 -19.27 -19.67 3.41
C ASP A 64 -18.35 -18.46 3.50
N VAL A 65 -18.95 -17.29 3.60
CA VAL A 65 -18.27 -16.00 3.56
C VAL A 65 -18.71 -15.13 4.72
N SER A 66 -17.84 -14.24 5.17
CA SER A 66 -18.23 -13.10 6.00
C SER A 66 -18.12 -11.82 5.20
N PHE A 67 -19.15 -10.98 5.33
CA PHE A 67 -19.24 -9.66 4.74
C PHE A 67 -19.80 -8.72 5.79
N SER A 68 -19.11 -7.60 6.04
CA SER A 68 -19.41 -6.75 7.19
C SER A 68 -19.40 -7.59 8.48
N ASP A 69 -20.39 -7.41 9.36
CA ASP A 69 -20.57 -8.18 10.59
C ASP A 69 -21.39 -9.47 10.38
N ASP A 70 -21.86 -9.74 9.15
CA ASP A 70 -22.68 -10.91 8.84
C ASP A 70 -21.83 -12.07 8.30
N ARG A 71 -22.21 -13.28 8.71
CA ARG A 71 -21.75 -14.55 8.15
C ARG A 71 -22.83 -15.08 7.20
N GLY A 72 -22.49 -15.86 6.18
CA GLY A 72 -23.48 -16.48 5.30
C GLY A 72 -22.88 -17.18 4.08
N TRP A 73 -23.73 -17.60 3.16
CA TRP A 73 -23.35 -18.36 1.97
C TRP A 73 -23.60 -17.56 0.70
N VAL A 74 -22.63 -17.60 -0.21
CA VAL A 74 -22.67 -16.96 -1.53
C VAL A 74 -22.33 -18.00 -2.59
N SER A 75 -22.92 -17.91 -3.78
CA SER A 75 -22.56 -18.81 -4.88
C SER A 75 -21.15 -18.48 -5.37
N SER A 76 -20.31 -19.50 -5.51
CA SER A 76 -18.91 -19.34 -5.92
C SER A 76 -18.73 -18.73 -7.30
N GLN A 77 -19.73 -18.84 -8.19
CA GLN A 77 -19.72 -18.22 -9.52
C GLN A 77 -19.69 -16.68 -9.50
N TYR A 78 -19.86 -16.08 -8.33
CA TYR A 78 -19.77 -14.64 -8.13
C TYR A 78 -18.58 -14.22 -7.30
N LEU A 79 -17.63 -15.14 -7.06
CA LEU A 79 -16.48 -14.90 -6.19
C LEU A 79 -15.17 -14.98 -6.97
N GLU A 80 -14.30 -14.04 -6.68
CA GLU A 80 -12.86 -14.17 -6.88
C GLU A 80 -12.18 -14.49 -5.55
N TYR A 81 -11.11 -15.25 -5.62
CA TYR A 81 -10.33 -15.71 -4.48
C TYR A 81 -8.91 -15.17 -4.56
N LEU A 82 -8.37 -14.69 -3.43
CA LEU A 82 -6.99 -14.25 -3.38
C LEU A 82 -6.04 -15.46 -3.31
N TYR A 83 -5.41 -15.79 -4.43
CA TYR A 83 -4.43 -16.86 -4.53
C TYR A 83 -3.08 -16.30 -4.98
N ARG A 84 -1.98 -16.66 -4.32
CA ARG A 84 -0.61 -16.21 -4.66
C ARG A 84 -0.54 -14.70 -5.00
N ASN A 85 -1.16 -13.88 -4.15
CA ASN A 85 -1.17 -12.42 -4.23
C ASN A 85 -1.89 -11.82 -5.48
N HIS A 86 -2.79 -12.57 -6.11
CA HIS A 86 -3.69 -12.07 -7.16
C HIS A 86 -5.09 -12.66 -7.01
N TYR A 87 -6.11 -11.94 -7.46
CA TYR A 87 -7.49 -12.43 -7.43
C TYR A 87 -7.74 -13.29 -8.67
N VAL A 88 -8.28 -14.48 -8.46
CA VAL A 88 -8.64 -15.43 -9.52
C VAL A 88 -10.11 -15.81 -9.42
N TYR A 89 -10.75 -15.99 -10.58
CA TYR A 89 -12.13 -16.42 -10.64
C TYR A 89 -12.29 -17.80 -10.02
N LEU A 90 -12.99 -17.87 -8.88
CA LEU A 90 -12.92 -19.02 -7.99
C LEU A 90 -13.31 -20.33 -8.67
N PRO A 91 -14.41 -20.45 -9.44
CA PRO A 91 -14.83 -21.70 -10.06
C PRO A 91 -13.80 -22.37 -10.98
N ASP A 92 -12.96 -21.58 -11.65
CA ASP A 92 -11.94 -22.12 -12.57
C ASP A 92 -10.70 -22.62 -11.80
N TYR A 93 -10.60 -22.28 -10.51
CA TYR A 93 -9.41 -22.46 -9.68
C TYR A 93 -9.65 -23.31 -8.42
N VAL A 94 -10.86 -23.82 -8.21
CA VAL A 94 -11.23 -24.57 -6.98
C VAL A 94 -10.34 -25.79 -6.71
N ASP A 95 -9.84 -26.44 -7.77
CA ASP A 95 -8.98 -27.63 -7.65
C ASP A 95 -7.50 -27.27 -7.46
N GLU A 96 -7.09 -26.05 -7.79
CA GLU A 96 -5.70 -25.58 -7.64
C GLU A 96 -5.47 -24.83 -6.31
N VAL A 97 -6.51 -24.16 -5.81
CA VAL A 97 -6.41 -23.17 -4.72
C VAL A 97 -6.62 -23.80 -3.33
N ASP A 98 -6.88 -25.11 -3.28
CA ASP A 98 -7.06 -25.90 -2.05
C ASP A 98 -7.98 -25.21 -1.03
N VAL A 99 -9.10 -24.67 -1.56
CA VAL A 99 -10.07 -23.93 -0.74
C VAL A 99 -10.68 -24.88 0.29
N PRO A 100 -10.67 -24.54 1.60
CA PRO A 100 -11.16 -25.43 2.62
C PRO A 100 -12.60 -25.90 2.34
N VAL A 101 -12.83 -27.20 2.44
CA VAL A 101 -14.19 -27.76 2.33
C VAL A 101 -14.88 -27.68 3.68
N VAL A 102 -15.97 -26.91 3.77
CA VAL A 102 -16.73 -26.71 5.02
C VAL A 102 -18.11 -27.37 4.94
N PRO A 103 -18.52 -28.13 5.96
CA PRO A 103 -19.87 -28.69 6.01
C PRO A 103 -20.89 -27.62 6.37
N PHE A 104 -22.12 -27.78 5.87
CA PHE A 104 -23.26 -27.01 6.35
C PHE A 104 -24.18 -27.88 7.21
N VAL A 105 -24.23 -27.56 8.50
CA VAL A 105 -25.20 -28.15 9.44
C VAL A 105 -26.12 -27.02 9.89
N LEU A 106 -27.37 -27.07 9.42
CA LEU A 106 -28.34 -25.99 9.62
C LEU A 106 -28.45 -25.57 11.08
N SER A 107 -28.68 -26.52 11.99
CA SER A 107 -28.93 -26.24 13.39
C SER A 107 -27.76 -25.50 14.04
N SER A 108 -26.55 -26.04 13.97
CA SER A 108 -25.37 -25.41 14.61
C SER A 108 -25.00 -24.10 13.94
N TYR A 109 -25.05 -24.04 12.60
CA TYR A 109 -24.71 -22.81 11.89
C TYR A 109 -25.69 -21.68 12.22
N TRP A 110 -26.98 -21.97 12.27
CA TRP A 110 -28.00 -20.97 12.59
C TRP A 110 -27.97 -20.55 14.05
N SER A 111 -27.73 -21.47 14.98
CA SER A 111 -27.55 -21.10 16.39
C SER A 111 -26.33 -20.21 16.60
N SER A 112 -25.25 -20.40 15.83
CA SER A 112 -24.07 -19.53 15.95
C SER A 112 -24.27 -18.11 15.41
N TYR A 113 -25.07 -17.93 14.36
CA TYR A 113 -25.07 -16.66 13.60
C TYR A 113 -26.43 -15.96 13.52
N TYR A 114 -27.54 -16.65 13.81
CA TYR A 114 -28.87 -16.19 13.38
C TYR A 114 -29.97 -16.30 14.43
N GLU A 115 -29.67 -16.49 15.71
CA GLU A 115 -30.69 -16.66 16.77
C GLU A 115 -31.73 -15.53 16.79
N ALA A 116 -31.29 -14.30 16.52
CA ALA A 116 -32.15 -13.12 16.49
C ALA A 116 -32.95 -12.95 15.18
N ARG A 117 -32.75 -13.80 14.16
CA ARG A 117 -33.37 -13.60 12.84
C ARG A 117 -34.82 -14.10 12.84
N PRO A 118 -35.79 -13.39 12.19
CA PRO A 118 -37.22 -13.73 12.27
C PRO A 118 -37.58 -15.14 11.78
N TRP A 119 -36.78 -15.69 10.87
CA TRP A 119 -36.96 -17.01 10.28
C TRP A 119 -36.30 -18.15 11.06
N TYR A 120 -35.48 -17.84 12.08
CA TYR A 120 -34.77 -18.81 12.92
C TYR A 120 -35.72 -19.84 13.54
N ARG A 121 -36.83 -19.35 14.11
CA ARG A 121 -37.92 -20.14 14.71
C ARG A 121 -38.57 -21.19 13.78
N ARG A 122 -38.31 -21.15 12.46
CA ARG A 122 -38.78 -22.16 11.50
C ARG A 122 -37.73 -23.25 11.20
N HIS A 123 -36.92 -23.64 12.19
CA HIS A 123 -35.86 -24.64 12.04
C HIS A 123 -36.33 -25.93 11.36
N ALA A 124 -37.46 -26.50 11.77
CA ALA A 124 -37.98 -27.75 11.19
C ALA A 124 -38.25 -27.63 9.68
N TYR A 125 -38.86 -26.52 9.25
CA TYR A 125 -39.12 -26.25 7.84
C TYR A 125 -37.80 -26.16 7.05
N TRP A 126 -36.83 -25.41 7.56
CA TRP A 126 -35.55 -25.22 6.88
C TRP A 126 -34.69 -26.47 6.88
N ASN A 127 -34.81 -27.32 7.90
CA ASN A 127 -34.13 -28.60 7.94
C ASN A 127 -34.66 -29.52 6.83
N ASN A 128 -35.99 -29.58 6.68
CA ASN A 128 -36.62 -30.35 5.61
C ASN A 128 -36.28 -29.79 4.21
N TYR A 129 -36.25 -28.46 4.07
CA TYR A 129 -35.79 -27.80 2.85
C TYR A 129 -34.34 -28.19 2.52
N TRP A 130 -33.44 -28.12 3.50
CA TRP A 130 -32.04 -28.49 3.31
C TRP A 130 -31.88 -29.95 2.88
N SER A 131 -32.48 -30.88 3.62
CA SER A 131 -32.41 -32.32 3.30
C SER A 131 -32.92 -32.66 1.90
N SER A 132 -33.89 -31.90 1.37
CA SER A 132 -34.40 -32.10 0.00
C SER A 132 -33.56 -31.41 -1.09
N HIS A 133 -32.81 -30.36 -0.76
CA HIS A 133 -32.09 -29.51 -1.74
C HIS A 133 -30.56 -29.64 -1.69
N GLU A 134 -30.00 -30.35 -0.71
CA GLU A 134 -28.54 -30.52 -0.55
C GLU A 134 -27.86 -30.96 -1.86
N ARG A 135 -28.42 -31.95 -2.56
CA ARG A 135 -27.86 -32.44 -3.83
C ARG A 135 -27.75 -31.35 -4.89
N LEU A 136 -28.72 -30.45 -4.95
CA LEU A 136 -28.72 -29.31 -5.88
C LEU A 136 -27.67 -28.28 -5.45
N ALA A 137 -27.56 -28.02 -4.15
CA ALA A 137 -26.56 -27.12 -3.61
C ALA A 137 -25.12 -27.62 -3.79
N THR A 138 -24.89 -28.94 -3.82
CA THR A 138 -23.56 -29.51 -4.12
C THR A 138 -23.26 -29.60 -5.61
N ARG A 139 -24.22 -29.31 -6.49
CA ARG A 139 -24.02 -29.39 -7.94
C ARG A 139 -23.61 -28.04 -8.48
N MET A 140 -22.39 -27.96 -9.02
CA MET A 140 -21.91 -26.75 -9.67
C MET A 140 -22.64 -26.54 -10.99
N THR A 141 -23.45 -25.49 -11.07
CA THR A 141 -24.12 -25.04 -12.30
C THR A 141 -23.71 -23.61 -12.58
N ILE A 142 -22.71 -23.44 -13.44
CA ILE A 142 -22.16 -22.13 -13.75
C ILE A 142 -23.04 -21.45 -14.80
N ASP A 143 -23.54 -20.27 -14.46
CA ASP A 143 -24.15 -19.37 -15.44
C ASP A 143 -23.08 -18.83 -16.41
N PRO A 144 -23.24 -18.99 -17.75
CA PRO A 144 -22.24 -18.55 -18.72
C PRO A 144 -21.94 -17.05 -18.68
N HIS A 145 -22.91 -16.23 -18.30
CA HIS A 145 -22.74 -14.78 -18.20
C HIS A 145 -21.93 -14.42 -16.94
N ALA A 146 -22.24 -15.01 -15.79
CA ALA A 146 -21.45 -14.89 -14.56
C ALA A 146 -19.99 -15.30 -14.79
N ALA A 147 -19.76 -16.43 -15.48
CA ALA A 147 -18.43 -16.89 -15.82
C ALA A 147 -17.66 -15.91 -16.72
N ARG A 148 -18.36 -15.29 -17.67
CA ARG A 148 -17.75 -14.28 -18.55
C ARG A 148 -17.31 -13.05 -17.74
N ILE A 149 -18.16 -12.57 -16.84
CA ILE A 149 -17.85 -11.42 -15.97
C ILE A 149 -16.68 -11.76 -15.05
N GLY A 150 -16.74 -12.88 -14.34
CA GLY A 150 -15.67 -13.27 -13.41
C GLY A 150 -14.32 -13.46 -14.09
N ARG A 151 -14.27 -14.16 -15.24
CA ARG A 151 -13.03 -14.30 -16.02
C ARG A 151 -12.53 -12.96 -16.58
N ALA A 152 -13.42 -12.04 -16.95
CA ALA A 152 -13.03 -10.71 -17.38
C ALA A 152 -12.41 -9.91 -16.23
N ALA A 153 -13.04 -9.92 -15.05
CA ALA A 153 -12.53 -9.27 -13.85
C ALA A 153 -11.12 -9.77 -13.47
N THR A 154 -10.90 -11.08 -13.50
CA THR A 154 -9.58 -11.67 -13.23
C THR A 154 -8.52 -11.23 -14.24
N ARG A 155 -8.88 -11.15 -15.53
CA ARG A 155 -7.98 -10.64 -16.58
C ARG A 155 -7.66 -9.16 -16.37
N ASP A 156 -8.65 -8.35 -16.03
CA ASP A 156 -8.45 -6.93 -15.80
C ASP A 156 -7.56 -6.69 -14.57
N ALA A 157 -7.72 -7.52 -13.52
CA ALA A 157 -6.87 -7.51 -12.35
C ALA A 157 -5.42 -7.90 -12.67
N SER A 158 -5.19 -8.91 -13.51
CA SER A 158 -3.83 -9.30 -13.91
C SER A 158 -3.16 -8.22 -14.77
N ILE A 159 -3.87 -7.61 -15.71
CA ILE A 159 -3.37 -6.47 -16.52
C ILE A 159 -3.01 -5.28 -15.62
N ALA A 160 -3.84 -4.97 -14.61
CA ALA A 160 -3.55 -3.90 -13.66
C ALA A 160 -2.28 -4.17 -12.84
N LEU A 161 -2.07 -5.41 -12.41
CA LEU A 161 -0.85 -5.83 -11.72
C LEU A 161 0.40 -5.70 -12.60
N GLU A 162 0.33 -6.13 -13.86
CA GLU A 162 1.42 -5.98 -14.83
C GLU A 162 1.77 -4.51 -15.06
N ARG A 163 0.75 -3.66 -15.26
CA ARG A 163 0.93 -2.21 -15.44
C ARG A 163 1.60 -1.56 -14.24
N ASN A 164 1.18 -1.92 -13.02
CA ASN A 164 1.80 -1.42 -11.80
C ASN A 164 3.27 -1.87 -11.69
N GLY A 165 3.57 -3.12 -12.05
CA GLY A 165 4.94 -3.62 -12.12
C GLY A 165 5.80 -2.86 -13.14
N ALA A 166 5.26 -2.55 -14.33
CA ALA A 166 5.94 -1.75 -15.34
C ALA A 166 6.22 -0.32 -14.86
N ASN A 167 5.24 0.32 -14.22
CA ASN A 167 5.38 1.66 -13.63
C ASN A 167 6.46 1.68 -12.54
N ALA A 168 6.48 0.68 -11.65
CA ALA A 168 7.50 0.55 -10.60
C ALA A 168 8.91 0.41 -11.19
N LYS A 169 9.08 -0.39 -12.25
CA LYS A 169 10.35 -0.52 -12.98
C LYS A 169 10.77 0.79 -13.63
N GLY A 170 9.83 1.52 -14.25
CA GLY A 170 10.07 2.83 -14.84
C GLY A 170 10.55 3.85 -13.81
N GLY A 171 9.89 3.92 -12.66
CA GLY A 171 10.29 4.79 -11.54
C GLY A 171 11.69 4.47 -11.01
N ALA A 172 12.03 3.19 -10.85
CA ALA A 172 13.36 2.76 -10.46
C ALA A 172 14.44 3.16 -11.48
N ALA A 173 14.14 3.06 -12.78
CA ALA A 173 15.06 3.49 -13.84
C ALA A 173 15.28 5.01 -13.84
N ILE A 174 14.23 5.81 -13.62
CA ILE A 174 14.33 7.27 -13.50
C ILE A 174 15.18 7.65 -12.28
N SER A 175 14.87 7.09 -11.10
CA SER A 175 15.65 7.31 -9.88
C SER A 175 17.12 6.94 -10.05
N GLY A 176 17.42 5.85 -10.77
CA GLY A 176 18.78 5.46 -11.11
C GLY A 176 19.49 6.47 -12.00
N ARG A 177 18.81 7.05 -12.99
CA ARG A 177 19.36 8.13 -13.82
C ARG A 177 19.62 9.39 -12.99
N ASP A 178 18.68 9.79 -12.14
CA ASP A 178 18.83 10.97 -11.29
C ASP A 178 20.03 10.82 -10.34
N ALA A 179 20.23 9.64 -9.77
CA ALA A 179 21.40 9.34 -8.96
C ALA A 179 22.71 9.38 -9.77
N ALA A 180 22.70 8.94 -11.04
CA ALA A 180 23.85 9.05 -11.92
C ALA A 180 24.16 10.51 -12.28
N THR A 181 23.14 11.32 -12.58
CA THR A 181 23.28 12.76 -12.84
C THR A 181 23.83 13.48 -11.60
N ALA A 182 23.29 13.22 -10.41
CA ALA A 182 23.79 13.81 -9.18
C ALA A 182 25.26 13.45 -8.88
N ARG A 183 25.69 12.22 -9.21
CA ARG A 183 27.11 11.82 -9.10
C ARG A 183 27.98 12.56 -10.11
N HIS A 184 27.49 12.78 -11.32
CA HIS A 184 28.19 13.54 -12.34
C HIS A 184 28.38 15.01 -11.90
N ASP A 185 27.31 15.65 -11.43
CA ASP A 185 27.33 17.02 -10.93
C ASP A 185 28.28 17.17 -9.74
N ALA A 186 28.26 16.22 -8.80
CA ALA A 186 29.20 16.19 -7.68
C ALA A 186 30.66 16.04 -8.13
N ALA A 187 30.91 15.28 -9.20
CA ALA A 187 32.25 15.13 -9.77
C ALA A 187 32.72 16.42 -10.47
N ILE A 188 31.82 17.12 -11.17
CA ILE A 188 32.09 18.44 -11.75
C ILE A 188 32.43 19.44 -10.63
N ALA A 189 31.59 19.52 -9.59
CA ALA A 189 31.82 20.42 -8.46
C ALA A 189 33.18 20.16 -7.76
N LYS A 190 33.58 18.89 -7.62
CA LYS A 190 34.91 18.53 -7.09
C LYS A 190 36.05 19.01 -7.98
N ARG A 191 35.90 18.88 -9.31
CA ARG A 191 36.90 19.39 -10.25
C ARG A 191 37.01 20.91 -10.16
N ASP A 192 35.89 21.61 -10.14
CA ASP A 192 35.87 23.07 -10.04
C ASP A 192 36.51 23.56 -8.74
N ALA A 193 36.24 22.89 -7.62
CA ALA A 193 36.88 23.18 -6.34
C ALA A 193 38.41 22.95 -6.38
N ALA A 194 38.87 21.87 -7.03
CA ALA A 194 40.30 21.61 -7.19
C ALA A 194 40.99 22.67 -8.06
N VAL A 195 40.35 23.09 -9.15
CA VAL A 195 40.87 24.16 -10.02
C VAL A 195 40.90 25.50 -9.27
N ALA A 196 39.89 25.81 -8.46
CA ALA A 196 39.89 27.01 -7.63
C ALA A 196 41.03 27.00 -6.58
N ALA A 197 41.30 25.84 -5.96
CA ALA A 197 42.41 25.64 -5.04
C ALA A 197 43.77 25.82 -5.73
N ASP A 198 43.93 25.30 -6.95
CA ASP A 198 45.14 25.47 -7.74
C ASP A 198 45.39 26.94 -8.10
N ARG A 199 44.38 27.65 -8.61
CA ARG A 199 44.48 29.10 -8.90
C ARG A 199 44.88 29.91 -7.68
N SER A 200 44.32 29.60 -6.51
CA SER A 200 44.67 30.31 -5.27
C SER A 200 46.07 29.96 -4.76
N ARG A 201 46.58 28.76 -5.04
CA ARG A 201 47.99 28.40 -4.80
C ARG A 201 48.94 29.14 -5.74
N VAL A 202 48.62 29.23 -7.03
CA VAL A 202 49.39 30.00 -8.02
C VAL A 202 49.46 31.48 -7.61
N GLY A 203 48.32 32.11 -7.30
CA GLY A 203 48.31 33.50 -6.84
C GLY A 203 49.09 33.74 -5.53
N ARG A 204 49.12 32.74 -4.62
CA ARG A 204 49.97 32.81 -3.42
C ARG A 204 51.46 32.73 -3.77
N ASN A 205 51.84 31.86 -4.70
CA ASN A 205 53.22 31.77 -5.19
C ASN A 205 53.66 33.07 -5.87
N ASP A 206 52.83 33.64 -6.74
CA ASP A 206 53.13 34.92 -7.41
C ASP A 206 53.36 36.05 -6.41
N ARG A 207 52.56 36.10 -5.32
CA ARG A 207 52.77 37.05 -4.23
C ARG A 207 54.11 36.87 -3.54
N VAL A 208 54.50 35.62 -3.24
CA VAL A 208 55.81 35.31 -2.63
C VAL A 208 56.97 35.66 -3.56
N VAL A 209 56.83 35.42 -4.87
CA VAL A 209 57.82 35.81 -5.87
C VAL A 209 57.96 37.33 -5.95
N ASN A 210 56.84 38.07 -5.97
CA ASN A 210 56.84 39.53 -5.98
C ASN A 210 57.43 40.12 -4.69
N GLU A 211 57.13 39.56 -3.51
CA GLU A 211 57.77 39.98 -2.26
C GLU A 211 59.29 39.75 -2.29
N ARG A 212 59.75 38.57 -2.75
CA ARG A 212 61.18 38.29 -2.91
C ARG A 212 61.85 39.25 -3.87
N ALA A 213 61.24 39.55 -5.02
CA ALA A 213 61.76 40.51 -5.99
C ALA A 213 61.84 41.93 -5.41
N ASN A 214 60.84 42.35 -4.61
CA ASN A 214 60.82 43.66 -3.98
C ASN A 214 61.90 43.81 -2.89
N VAL A 215 62.11 42.77 -2.07
CA VAL A 215 63.20 42.72 -1.07
C VAL A 215 64.57 42.73 -1.75
N GLN A 216 64.74 41.96 -2.83
CA GLN A 216 66.00 41.97 -3.61
C GLN A 216 66.30 43.34 -4.24
N ASN A 217 65.28 44.10 -4.65
CA ASN A 217 65.45 45.47 -5.15
C ASN A 217 65.69 46.50 -4.03
N HIS A 218 65.16 46.28 -2.82
CA HIS A 218 65.46 47.11 -1.65
C HIS A 218 66.89 46.91 -1.15
N SER A 219 67.41 45.68 -1.15
CA SER A 219 68.76 45.38 -0.64
C SER A 219 69.91 46.22 -1.24
N PRO A 220 70.02 46.46 -2.56
CA PRO A 220 71.05 47.33 -3.13
C PRO A 220 70.79 48.82 -2.85
N ARG A 221 69.52 49.24 -2.76
CA ARG A 221 69.15 50.62 -2.40
C ARG A 221 69.47 50.92 -0.93
N ASP A 222 69.18 49.99 -0.03
CA ASP A 222 69.49 50.09 1.40
C ASP A 222 71.01 50.02 1.64
N ALA A 223 71.73 49.19 0.90
CA ALA A 223 73.20 49.15 0.91
C ALA A 223 73.82 50.48 0.43
N GLN A 224 73.28 51.08 -0.65
CA GLN A 224 73.69 52.43 -1.09
C GLN A 224 73.37 53.50 -0.04
N ALA A 225 72.20 53.45 0.58
CA ALA A 225 71.80 54.41 1.62
C ALA A 225 72.70 54.32 2.87
N ARG A 226 73.09 53.11 3.30
CA ARG A 226 74.05 52.92 4.41
C ARG A 226 75.45 53.43 4.06
N MET A 227 75.95 53.21 2.85
CA MET A 227 77.24 53.78 2.41
C MET A 227 77.23 55.33 2.40
N MET A 228 76.08 55.95 2.12
CA MET A 228 75.93 57.41 2.19
C MET A 228 75.83 57.90 3.65
N HIS A 229 75.17 57.15 4.53
CA HIS A 229 75.12 57.46 5.96
C HIS A 229 76.47 57.26 6.67
N ASP A 230 77.24 56.21 6.37
CA ASP A 230 78.59 56.03 6.92
C ASP A 230 79.55 57.13 6.47
N ARG A 231 79.41 57.63 5.24
CA ARG A 231 80.13 58.84 4.75
C ARG A 231 79.69 60.13 5.44
N ALA A 232 78.47 60.19 5.97
CA ALA A 232 77.97 61.33 6.74
C ALA A 232 78.36 61.23 8.23
N ALA A 233 78.35 60.02 8.81
CA ALA A 233 78.76 59.73 10.18
C ALA A 233 80.28 59.90 10.37
N SER A 234 81.09 59.52 9.37
CA SER A 234 82.53 59.81 9.36
C SER A 234 82.87 61.30 9.14
N ARG A 235 81.89 62.15 8.80
CA ARG A 235 82.02 63.62 8.81
C ARG A 235 81.59 64.28 10.11
N THR A 236 80.95 63.56 11.03
CA THR A 236 80.42 64.13 12.28
C THR A 236 81.09 63.59 13.55
N ALA A 237 82.01 62.63 13.45
CA ALA A 237 82.86 62.20 14.57
C ALA A 237 84.12 63.06 14.71
N ALA A 238 83.95 64.36 14.91
CA ALA A 238 84.96 65.22 15.50
C ALA A 238 84.27 66.17 16.48
N HIS A 239 84.62 65.99 17.76
CA HIS A 239 84.27 66.84 18.91
C HIS A 239 82.91 66.56 19.58
N VAL A 240 82.96 65.79 20.69
CA VAL A 240 82.70 66.23 22.08
C VAL A 240 82.42 65.01 22.98
N GLN A 241 83.16 64.91 24.09
CA GLN A 241 82.83 64.16 25.32
C GLN A 241 82.76 65.19 26.47
N PRO A 242 82.39 64.82 27.72
CA PRO A 242 81.20 64.11 28.23
C PRO A 242 80.54 64.97 29.36
N MET A 243 79.49 64.51 30.07
CA MET A 243 79.24 64.81 31.51
C MET A 243 77.98 64.05 32.02
N ALA A 244 77.86 63.94 33.34
CA ALA A 244 77.30 62.81 34.09
C ALA A 244 75.87 62.95 34.66
N ARG A 245 75.25 61.76 34.93
CA ARG A 245 74.21 61.32 35.93
C ARG A 245 73.05 62.26 36.34
N VAL A 246 71.81 61.76 36.56
CA VAL A 246 71.30 61.20 37.86
C VAL A 246 69.82 60.71 37.72
N HIS A 247 69.52 59.49 38.26
CA HIS A 247 68.25 58.85 38.74
C HIS A 247 67.08 58.61 37.74
N GLU A 248 66.46 57.42 37.64
CA GLU A 248 65.62 56.73 38.65
C GLU A 248 65.50 55.20 38.32
N ALA A 249 65.26 54.36 39.33
CA ALA A 249 65.30 52.89 39.31
C ALA A 249 63.90 52.23 39.06
N PRO A 250 63.74 50.88 39.03
CA PRO A 250 62.98 50.18 37.98
C PRO A 250 61.63 49.62 38.44
N ARG A 251 60.70 49.39 37.51
CA ARG A 251 59.56 48.48 37.74
C ARG A 251 59.32 47.51 36.59
N VAL A 252 58.90 46.34 37.05
CA VAL A 252 58.94 45.00 36.45
C VAL A 252 57.54 44.65 35.91
N SER A 253 57.51 43.81 34.86
CA SER A 253 56.41 42.95 34.41
C SER A 253 55.11 43.58 33.89
N ALA A 254 54.69 43.15 32.69
CA ALA A 254 53.66 42.11 32.55
C ALA A 254 53.34 41.83 31.07
N ALA A 255 53.10 40.56 30.79
CA ALA A 255 52.71 40.00 29.50
C ALA A 255 51.37 40.55 28.95
N PRO A 256 51.12 40.49 27.63
CA PRO A 256 49.82 40.84 27.07
C PRO A 256 48.76 39.80 27.47
N GLY A 257 47.71 40.28 28.13
CA GLY A 257 46.53 39.50 28.48
C GLY A 257 45.78 39.00 27.26
N THR A 258 45.53 37.69 27.28
CA THR A 258 44.54 36.95 26.49
C THR A 258 43.18 37.63 26.46
N ARG A 259 42.58 37.77 25.28
CA ARG A 259 41.13 37.92 25.12
C ARG A 259 40.53 36.60 24.63
N PRO A 260 39.52 36.04 25.32
CA PRO A 260 39.02 34.71 25.04
C PRO A 260 38.05 34.68 23.86
N THR A 261 38.21 33.61 23.09
CA THR A 261 37.28 33.05 22.11
C THR A 261 35.94 32.75 22.77
N MET A 262 34.84 33.23 22.17
CA MET A 262 33.50 32.70 22.48
C MET A 262 33.16 31.60 21.45
N PRO A 263 32.79 30.39 21.88
CA PRO A 263 32.35 29.33 20.99
C PRO A 263 30.88 29.58 20.59
N HIS A 264 30.62 29.69 19.28
CA HIS A 264 29.25 29.64 18.77
C HIS A 264 28.76 28.19 18.89
N LEU A 265 27.90 27.93 19.86
CA LEU A 265 27.15 26.67 19.96
C LEU A 265 26.24 26.54 18.73
N ALA A 266 26.37 25.41 18.05
CA ALA A 266 25.40 24.92 17.07
C ALA A 266 24.03 24.78 17.73
N GLN A 267 23.02 25.42 17.16
CA GLN A 267 21.63 25.14 17.48
C GLN A 267 21.19 23.85 16.76
N PRO A 268 20.59 22.87 17.45
CA PRO A 268 19.88 21.79 16.79
C PRO A 268 18.57 22.31 16.23
N ASN A 269 18.36 22.05 14.94
CA ASN A 269 17.13 22.34 14.20
C ASN A 269 16.00 21.47 14.76
N VAL A 270 15.06 22.06 15.50
CA VAL A 270 13.87 21.37 16.02
C VAL A 270 12.80 21.45 14.94
N SER A 271 12.58 20.33 14.25
CA SER A 271 11.47 20.12 13.33
C SER A 271 10.14 20.34 14.06
N HIS A 272 9.44 21.44 13.76
CA HIS A 272 8.02 21.55 14.08
C HIS A 272 7.22 20.79 13.04
N GLY A 273 6.79 19.58 13.42
CA GLY A 273 5.73 18.86 12.72
C GLY A 273 4.40 19.56 12.97
N SER A 274 3.74 19.96 11.89
CA SER A 274 2.35 20.41 11.93
C SER A 274 1.43 19.27 12.38
N PRO A 275 0.56 19.45 13.40
CA PRO A 275 -0.51 18.51 13.65
C PRO A 275 -1.67 18.79 12.67
N MET A 276 -2.03 17.81 11.85
CA MET A 276 -3.32 17.81 11.16
C MET A 276 -4.41 17.56 12.21
N ASN A 277 -5.13 18.62 12.57
CA ASN A 277 -6.35 18.50 13.35
C ASN A 277 -7.44 17.86 12.49
N ALA A 278 -7.98 16.76 13.02
CA ALA A 278 -9.28 16.24 12.68
C ALA A 278 -10.39 17.25 13.06
N HIS A 279 -11.57 17.01 12.49
CA HIS A 279 -12.90 17.60 12.73
C HIS A 279 -13.39 18.63 11.71
N ALA A 280 -14.22 18.15 10.77
CA ALA A 280 -15.52 18.73 10.40
C ALA A 280 -16.24 17.73 9.44
N GLN A 281 -17.17 16.92 9.95
CA GLN A 281 -18.62 17.14 9.91
C GLN A 281 -19.30 16.28 8.82
N MET A 282 -19.75 15.10 9.24
CA MET A 282 -20.79 14.31 8.59
C MET A 282 -22.15 14.95 8.90
N PRO A 283 -23.07 15.14 7.92
CA PRO A 283 -24.46 15.41 8.22
C PRO A 283 -25.17 14.11 8.64
N ALA A 284 -25.89 14.17 9.77
CA ALA A 284 -26.70 13.08 10.30
C ALA A 284 -27.87 12.68 9.37
N PRO A 285 -28.33 11.42 9.38
CA PRO A 285 -29.58 11.04 8.75
C PRO A 285 -30.76 11.44 9.65
N ARG A 286 -31.73 12.18 9.07
CA ARG A 286 -33.02 12.46 9.74
C ARG A 286 -33.83 11.17 9.86
N ALA A 287 -34.29 10.88 11.08
CA ALA A 287 -35.25 9.85 11.37
C ALA A 287 -36.71 10.35 11.23
N ALA A 288 -37.51 9.51 10.58
CA ALA A 288 -38.94 9.22 10.77
C ALA A 288 -40.02 10.32 10.68
N ALA A 289 -40.97 10.07 9.76
CA ALA A 289 -42.41 10.09 10.09
C ALA A 289 -43.14 9.02 9.27
N PRO A 290 -44.13 8.29 9.86
CA PRO A 290 -44.94 7.30 9.18
C PRO A 290 -46.23 7.91 8.60
N ALA A 291 -46.70 7.39 7.47
CA ALA A 291 -48.05 7.66 6.99
C ALA A 291 -48.73 6.35 6.54
N MET A 292 -49.99 6.27 6.95
CA MET A 292 -50.91 5.13 7.05
C MET A 292 -51.47 4.63 5.70
N PRO A 293 -52.22 3.50 5.69
CA PRO A 293 -52.61 2.78 4.49
C PRO A 293 -53.94 3.29 3.89
N HIS A 294 -54.13 3.07 2.58
CA HIS A 294 -55.46 3.14 1.96
C HIS A 294 -55.87 1.81 1.31
N PRO A 295 -57.16 1.44 1.41
CA PRO A 295 -57.71 0.15 0.99
C PRO A 295 -58.37 0.21 -0.40
N GLY A 296 -58.69 -0.96 -0.96
CA GLY A 296 -59.58 -1.15 -2.11
C GLY A 296 -58.80 -1.61 -3.35
N GLY A 297 -58.84 -2.90 -3.69
CA GLY A 297 -59.92 -3.50 -4.50
C GLY A 297 -59.36 -3.67 -5.93
N GLY A 298 -59.62 -4.69 -6.73
CA GLY A 298 -60.35 -5.94 -6.65
C GLY A 298 -59.74 -6.86 -7.72
N GLY A 299 -60.30 -8.05 -7.88
CA GLY A 299 -59.67 -9.18 -8.59
C GLY A 299 -59.46 -9.05 -10.10
N GLY A 300 -58.81 -10.08 -10.65
CA GLY A 300 -58.65 -10.26 -12.09
C GLY A 300 -57.53 -11.24 -12.43
N ALA A 301 -57.85 -12.54 -12.43
CA ALA A 301 -57.02 -13.60 -13.01
C ALA A 301 -57.03 -13.54 -14.56
N PRO A 302 -56.13 -14.25 -15.26
CA PRO A 302 -55.59 -13.82 -16.55
C PRO A 302 -56.40 -14.30 -17.75
N HIS A 303 -56.38 -13.50 -18.83
CA HIS A 303 -56.92 -13.86 -20.14
C HIS A 303 -55.83 -14.52 -21.01
N ILE A 304 -56.15 -15.73 -21.42
CA ILE A 304 -55.59 -16.53 -22.52
C ILE A 304 -55.86 -15.81 -23.85
N ASN A 305 -54.81 -15.46 -24.59
CA ASN A 305 -54.91 -14.99 -25.96
C ASN A 305 -54.78 -16.17 -26.92
N ALA A 306 -55.90 -16.57 -27.51
CA ALA A 306 -55.96 -17.35 -28.74
C ALA A 306 -56.25 -16.39 -29.91
N ALA A 307 -55.50 -16.51 -31.00
CA ALA A 307 -55.76 -15.83 -32.26
C ALA A 307 -55.63 -16.83 -33.43
N PRO A 308 -56.29 -16.58 -34.58
CA PRO A 308 -57.00 -17.62 -35.32
C PRO A 308 -56.37 -18.04 -36.65
N HIS A 309 -56.97 -19.09 -37.20
CA HIS A 309 -56.74 -19.74 -38.49
C HIS A 309 -56.81 -18.83 -39.74
N GLY A 310 -56.02 -19.22 -40.74
CA GLY A 310 -56.21 -18.96 -42.18
C GLY A 310 -54.89 -19.32 -42.90
N GLY A 311 -54.81 -20.09 -43.97
CA GLY A 311 -55.72 -20.83 -44.83
C GLY A 311 -54.85 -21.48 -45.93
N GLY A 312 -55.40 -22.40 -46.73
CA GLY A 312 -54.79 -22.84 -47.99
C GLY A 312 -54.53 -24.35 -48.10
N ALA A 313 -55.48 -25.05 -48.71
CA ALA A 313 -55.27 -26.31 -49.44
C ALA A 313 -54.89 -25.97 -50.92
N PRO A 314 -54.70 -26.92 -51.88
CA PRO A 314 -54.90 -28.37 -51.82
C PRO A 314 -53.87 -29.23 -52.61
N ALA A 315 -54.16 -30.55 -52.67
CA ALA A 315 -53.89 -31.51 -53.76
C ALA A 315 -52.94 -32.69 -53.45
N GLY A 316 -53.47 -33.91 -53.62
CA GLY A 316 -52.70 -35.16 -53.68
C GLY A 316 -53.54 -36.37 -53.24
N GLY A 317 -54.13 -37.10 -54.21
CA GLY A 317 -55.07 -38.20 -54.00
C GLY A 317 -54.46 -39.55 -53.53
N PRO A 318 -55.30 -40.62 -53.50
CA PRO A 318 -55.15 -41.76 -52.60
C PRO A 318 -54.41 -42.95 -53.22
N GLY A 319 -53.79 -43.76 -52.35
CA GLY A 319 -53.18 -45.03 -52.71
C GLY A 319 -53.32 -46.02 -51.56
N ASP A 320 -54.48 -46.67 -51.47
CA ASP A 320 -54.69 -47.86 -50.66
C ASP A 320 -53.92 -49.04 -51.27
N HIS A 321 -52.94 -49.55 -50.53
CA HIS A 321 -52.42 -50.89 -50.71
C HIS A 321 -52.19 -51.54 -49.34
N GLN A 322 -53.11 -52.44 -49.00
CA GLN A 322 -52.79 -53.85 -48.81
C GLN A 322 -52.51 -54.39 -47.38
N LYS A 323 -53.31 -55.43 -47.09
CA LYS A 323 -53.04 -56.70 -46.37
C LYS A 323 -53.56 -56.85 -44.93
N ARG A 324 -54.53 -57.78 -44.88
CA ARG A 324 -54.98 -58.72 -43.82
C ARG A 324 -56.11 -58.24 -42.92
#